data_AF-A0A833J3W2-F1
#
_entry.id   AF-A0A833J3W2-F1
#
_cell.length_a   1.000
_cell.length_b   1.000
_cell.length_c   1.000
_cell.angle_alpha   90.00
_cell.angle_beta   90.00
_cell.angle_gamma   90.00
#
_symmetry.space_group_name_H-M   'P 1'
#
loop_
_entity.id
_entity.type
_entity.pdbx_description
1 polymer ?
#
loop_
_entity_poly.entity_id
_entity_poly.type
_entity_poly.pdbx_seq_one_letter_code
_entity_poly.pdbx_strand_id
1 'polypeptide(L)'
;MRLKRELMDVLRGHFRPEFINRIDEIIVFHALGQSEIRSIVELQLERVRRTAQGQGVALVTDQSLVDHLAAAGFRPEFGARELRRLIRTELETQLARAMLADEVHEGDRVLARWDGSQQKVVLEAQSGADVDAAEKKSRVKKRSRQQRDGGAASEGSGSSGDNPAAAAE
;
A
#
# COMPACT_ATOMS: atom_id res chain seq x y z
N MET A 1 -18.88 -5.86 -23.63
CA MET A 1 -20.25 -6.44 -23.83
C MET A 1 -20.28 -7.88 -24.37
N ARG A 2 -19.17 -8.47 -24.86
CA ARG A 2 -19.18 -9.84 -25.39
C ARG A 2 -19.40 -10.92 -24.30
N LEU A 3 -18.65 -10.83 -23.20
CA LEU A 3 -18.73 -11.75 -22.05
C LEU A 3 -20.13 -11.84 -21.44
N LYS A 4 -20.84 -10.70 -21.30
CA LYS A 4 -22.21 -10.67 -20.77
C LYS A 4 -23.18 -11.44 -21.68
N ARG A 5 -23.04 -11.33 -23.01
CA ARG A 5 -23.90 -12.05 -23.96
C ARG A 5 -23.66 -13.56 -23.90
N GLU A 6 -22.38 -13.96 -23.94
CA GLU A 6 -21.99 -15.37 -23.80
C GLU A 6 -22.48 -15.96 -22.47
N LEU A 7 -22.38 -15.21 -21.37
CA LEU A 7 -22.92 -15.62 -20.07
C LEU A 7 -24.44 -15.74 -20.08
N MET A 8 -25.17 -14.81 -20.72
CA MET A 8 -26.63 -14.89 -20.82
C MET A 8 -27.11 -16.10 -21.61
N ASP A 9 -26.37 -16.51 -22.64
CA ASP A 9 -26.71 -17.69 -23.43
C ASP A 9 -26.52 -18.98 -22.62
N VAL A 10 -25.45 -19.06 -21.81
CA VAL A 10 -25.25 -20.16 -20.85
C VAL A 10 -26.33 -20.15 -19.76
N LEU A 11 -26.66 -18.98 -19.20
CA LEU A 11 -27.67 -18.86 -18.14
C LEU A 11 -29.07 -19.28 -18.61
N ARG A 12 -29.45 -18.96 -19.85
CA ARG A 12 -30.71 -19.42 -20.45
C ARG A 12 -30.77 -20.93 -20.68
N GLY A 13 -29.62 -21.59 -20.82
CA GLY A 13 -29.53 -23.05 -20.88
C GLY A 13 -29.69 -23.74 -19.53
N HIS A 14 -29.38 -23.06 -18.43
CA HIS A 14 -29.41 -23.62 -17.08
C HIS A 14 -30.62 -23.20 -16.22
N PHE A 15 -31.16 -22.00 -16.44
CA PHE A 15 -32.27 -21.44 -15.65
C PHE A 15 -33.51 -21.24 -16.50
N ARG A 16 -34.70 -21.48 -15.91
CA ARG A 16 -35.97 -21.26 -16.61
C ARG A 16 -36.20 -19.76 -16.87
N PRO A 17 -36.86 -19.39 -17.98
CA PRO A 17 -37.08 -17.98 -18.36
C PRO A 17 -37.77 -17.15 -17.27
N GLU A 18 -38.66 -17.75 -16.47
CA GLU A 18 -39.37 -17.06 -15.40
C GLU A 18 -38.44 -16.55 -14.30
N PHE A 19 -37.33 -17.26 -14.04
CA PHE A 19 -36.31 -16.84 -13.08
C PHE A 19 -35.49 -15.67 -13.62
N ILE A 20 -35.06 -15.75 -14.88
CA ILE A 20 -34.26 -14.69 -15.52
C ILE A 20 -35.06 -13.38 -15.59
N ASN A 21 -36.36 -13.48 -15.86
CA ASN A 21 -37.27 -12.33 -15.89
C ASN A 21 -37.54 -11.69 -14.51
N ARG A 22 -37.00 -12.25 -13.41
CA ARG A 22 -37.09 -11.69 -12.05
C ARG A 22 -35.79 -11.03 -11.57
N ILE A 23 -34.78 -10.97 -12.43
CA ILE A 23 -33.51 -10.33 -12.12
C ILE A 23 -33.50 -8.95 -12.77
N ASP A 24 -33.48 -7.91 -11.94
CA ASP A 24 -33.47 -6.52 -12.41
C ASP A 24 -32.13 -6.15 -13.08
N GLU A 25 -31.01 -6.57 -12.49
CA GLU A 25 -29.67 -6.27 -13.00
C GLU A 25 -28.70 -7.45 -12.83
N ILE A 26 -27.84 -7.61 -13.84
CA ILE A 26 -26.75 -8.59 -13.84
C ILE A 26 -25.41 -7.84 -13.85
N ILE A 27 -24.69 -7.94 -12.73
CA ILE A 27 -23.36 -7.37 -12.52
C ILE A 27 -22.32 -8.43 -12.88
N VAL A 28 -21.43 -8.12 -13.82
CA VAL A 28 -20.34 -9.01 -14.24
C VAL A 28 -19.05 -8.54 -13.59
N PHE A 29 -18.44 -9.39 -12.76
CA PHE A 29 -17.13 -9.10 -12.17
C PHE A 29 -16.03 -9.53 -13.14
N HIS A 30 -15.09 -8.62 -13.40
CA HIS A 30 -13.90 -8.93 -14.17
C HIS A 30 -12.82 -9.53 -13.28
N ALA A 31 -11.98 -10.39 -13.86
CA ALA A 31 -10.80 -10.89 -13.16
C ALA A 31 -9.89 -9.72 -12.77
N LEU A 32 -9.29 -9.81 -11.58
CA LEU A 32 -8.38 -8.79 -11.08
C LEU A 32 -7.07 -8.83 -11.87
N GLY A 33 -6.57 -7.67 -12.29
CA GLY A 33 -5.22 -7.53 -12.80
C GLY A 33 -4.19 -7.43 -11.67
N GLN A 34 -2.92 -7.41 -12.05
CA GLN A 34 -1.80 -7.38 -11.11
C GLN A 34 -1.76 -6.08 -10.29
N SER A 35 -2.15 -4.94 -10.90
CA SER A 35 -2.26 -3.64 -10.24
C SER A 35 -3.35 -3.64 -9.18
N GLU A 36 -4.55 -4.15 -9.49
CA GLU A 36 -5.65 -4.21 -8.53
C GLU A 36 -5.29 -5.12 -7.35
N ILE A 37 -4.58 -6.21 -7.62
CA ILE A 37 -4.11 -7.10 -6.56
C ILE A 37 -3.15 -6.39 -5.63
N ARG A 38 -2.17 -5.65 -6.16
CA ARG A 38 -1.24 -4.87 -5.33
C ARG A 38 -1.99 -3.91 -4.41
N SER A 39 -2.99 -3.18 -4.93
CA SER A 39 -3.83 -2.30 -4.11
C SER A 39 -4.61 -3.08 -3.05
N ILE A 40 -5.12 -4.27 -3.37
CA ILE A 40 -5.77 -5.14 -2.38
C ILE A 40 -4.77 -5.59 -1.30
N VAL A 41 -3.54 -5.94 -1.66
CA VAL A 41 -2.48 -6.28 -0.69
C VAL A 41 -2.28 -5.13 0.29
N GLU A 42 -2.09 -3.91 -0.23
CA GLU A 42 -1.90 -2.73 0.61
C GLU A 42 -3.08 -2.49 1.57
N LEU A 43 -4.32 -2.64 1.09
CA LEU A 43 -5.51 -2.52 1.92
C LEU A 43 -5.58 -3.60 3.01
N GLN A 44 -5.15 -4.83 2.72
CA GLN A 44 -5.09 -5.89 3.73
C GLN A 44 -3.97 -5.64 4.74
N LEU A 45 -2.78 -5.23 4.30
CA LEU A 45 -1.66 -4.89 5.18
C LEU A 45 -2.02 -3.72 6.11
N GLU A 46 -2.78 -2.74 5.63
CA GLU A 46 -3.29 -1.65 6.46
C GLU A 46 -4.22 -2.16 7.58
N ARG A 47 -5.04 -3.18 7.32
CA ARG A 47 -5.83 -3.82 8.37
C ARG A 47 -4.94 -4.50 9.41
N VAL A 48 -3.90 -5.20 8.96
CA VAL A 48 -2.93 -5.83 9.87
C VAL A 48 -2.24 -4.77 10.74
N ARG A 49 -1.81 -3.66 10.14
CA ARG A 49 -1.20 -2.53 10.86
C ARG A 49 -2.12 -1.97 11.93
N ARG A 50 -3.40 -1.77 11.62
CA ARG A 50 -4.39 -1.29 12.60
C ARG A 50 -4.58 -2.27 13.75
N THR A 51 -4.65 -3.56 13.46
CA THR A 51 -4.74 -4.60 14.50
C THR A 51 -3.50 -4.60 15.38
N ALA A 52 -2.30 -4.54 14.80
CA ALA A 52 -1.03 -4.47 15.52
C ALA A 52 -0.93 -3.20 16.39
N GLN A 53 -1.36 -2.05 15.87
CA GLN A 53 -1.43 -0.79 16.64
C GLN A 53 -2.39 -0.89 17.82
N GLY A 54 -3.51 -1.60 17.68
CA GLY A 54 -4.43 -1.90 18.78
C GLY A 54 -3.81 -2.77 19.88
N GLN A 55 -2.68 -3.43 19.61
CA GLN A 55 -1.86 -4.16 20.57
C GLN A 55 -0.58 -3.37 20.96
N GLY A 56 -0.53 -2.08 20.63
CA GLY A 56 0.58 -1.17 20.91
C GLY A 56 1.85 -1.42 20.09
N VAL A 57 1.79 -2.18 19.00
CA VAL A 57 2.93 -2.44 18.11
C VAL A 57 2.82 -1.63 16.81
N ALA A 58 3.87 -0.88 16.47
CA ALA A 58 3.93 -0.12 15.23
C ALA A 58 4.50 -0.98 14.09
N LEU A 59 3.61 -1.60 13.30
CA LEU A 59 4.01 -2.40 12.14
C LEU A 59 4.31 -1.53 10.90
N VAL A 60 5.52 -1.67 10.37
CA VAL A 60 5.96 -1.11 9.09
C VAL A 60 6.19 -2.25 8.12
N THR A 61 5.79 -2.09 6.86
CA THR A 61 5.98 -3.13 5.82
C THR A 61 6.82 -2.56 4.70
N ASP A 62 7.81 -3.34 4.24
CA ASP A 62 8.66 -2.99 3.11
C ASP A 62 7.98 -3.31 1.76
N GLN A 63 8.46 -2.66 0.69
CA GLN A 63 7.94 -2.89 -0.66
C GLN A 63 8.17 -4.33 -1.14
N SER A 64 9.28 -4.95 -0.74
CA SER A 64 9.58 -6.36 -1.04
C SER A 64 8.47 -7.31 -0.59
N LEU A 65 7.87 -7.04 0.58
CA LEU A 65 6.78 -7.84 1.12
C LEU A 65 5.50 -7.67 0.30
N VAL A 66 5.17 -6.43 -0.09
CA VAL A 66 4.00 -6.14 -0.93
C VAL A 66 4.13 -6.86 -2.27
N ASP A 67 5.30 -6.79 -2.90
CA ASP A 67 5.53 -7.37 -4.23
C ASP A 67 5.49 -8.90 -4.16
N HIS A 68 6.06 -9.50 -3.12
CA HIS A 68 5.95 -10.94 -2.88
C HIS A 68 4.50 -11.38 -2.70
N LEU A 69 3.75 -10.73 -1.82
CA LEU A 69 2.35 -11.07 -1.53
C LEU A 69 1.46 -10.90 -2.78
N ALA A 70 1.72 -9.86 -3.59
CA ALA A 70 0.99 -9.63 -4.83
C ALA A 70 1.28 -10.74 -5.87
N ALA A 71 2.54 -11.17 -5.98
CA ALA A 71 2.93 -12.25 -6.89
C ALA A 71 2.42 -13.62 -6.43
N ALA A 72 2.59 -13.95 -5.15
CA ALA A 72 2.19 -15.24 -4.58
C ALA A 72 0.66 -15.38 -4.44
N GLY A 73 -0.04 -14.28 -4.13
CA GLY A 73 -1.48 -14.22 -3.99
C GLY A 73 -2.25 -14.13 -5.31
N PHE A 74 -1.57 -13.93 -6.45
CA PHE A 74 -2.24 -13.90 -7.76
C PHE A 74 -2.56 -15.31 -8.25
N ARG A 75 -3.83 -15.68 -8.14
CA ARG A 75 -4.41 -16.86 -8.78
C ARG A 75 -5.69 -16.45 -9.52
N PRO A 76 -5.71 -16.47 -10.87
CA PRO A 76 -6.87 -16.04 -11.67
C PRO A 76 -8.16 -16.80 -11.31
N GLU A 77 -8.04 -18.07 -10.92
CA GLU A 77 -9.18 -18.97 -10.62
C GLU A 77 -9.77 -18.76 -9.22
N PHE A 78 -8.95 -18.34 -8.24
CA PHE A 78 -9.36 -18.25 -6.83
C PHE A 78 -9.56 -16.79 -6.34
N GLY A 79 -9.15 -15.82 -7.16
CA GLY A 79 -9.23 -14.39 -6.84
C GLY A 79 -8.42 -14.02 -5.60
N ALA A 80 -8.73 -12.87 -5.00
CA ALA A 80 -8.01 -12.34 -3.83
C ALA A 80 -8.29 -13.10 -2.51
N ARG A 81 -9.04 -14.21 -2.53
CA ARG A 81 -9.34 -15.00 -1.31
C ARG A 81 -8.08 -15.66 -0.75
N GLU A 82 -7.27 -16.25 -1.63
CA GLU A 82 -6.00 -16.86 -1.25
C GLU A 82 -5.03 -15.83 -0.67
N LEU A 83 -5.05 -14.60 -1.18
CA LEU A 83 -4.22 -13.51 -0.68
C LEU A 83 -4.48 -13.22 0.79
N ARG A 84 -5.75 -13.18 1.24
CA ARG A 84 -6.06 -12.96 2.66
C ARG A 84 -5.51 -14.08 3.54
N ARG A 85 -5.59 -15.33 3.07
CA ARG A 85 -5.06 -16.49 3.80
C ARG A 85 -3.53 -16.45 3.89
N LEU A 86 -2.87 -16.03 2.81
CA LEU A 86 -1.43 -15.86 2.74
C LEU A 86 -0.94 -14.82 3.76
N ILE A 87 -1.53 -13.62 3.74
CA ILE A 87 -1.19 -12.53 4.66
C ILE A 87 -1.37 -12.97 6.12
N ARG A 88 -2.47 -13.65 6.44
CA ARG A 88 -2.70 -14.17 7.80
C ARG A 88 -1.64 -15.17 8.22
N THR A 89 -1.28 -16.10 7.35
CA THR A 89 -0.34 -17.18 7.68
C THR A 89 1.10 -16.67 7.78
N GLU A 90 1.51 -15.82 6.85
CA GLU A 90 2.91 -15.38 6.74
C GLU A 90 3.23 -14.14 7.58
N LEU A 91 2.25 -13.26 7.80
CA LEU A 91 2.46 -12.02 8.55
C LEU A 91 1.78 -12.05 9.91
N GLU A 92 0.45 -12.18 9.97
CA GLU A 92 -0.28 -12.08 11.25
C GLU A 92 0.14 -13.18 12.24
N THR A 93 0.28 -14.42 11.75
CA THR A 93 0.66 -15.56 12.60
C THR A 93 2.10 -15.44 13.08
N GLN A 94 3.02 -14.96 12.24
CA GLN A 94 4.41 -14.74 12.62
C GLN A 94 4.53 -13.62 13.65
N LEU A 95 3.81 -12.51 13.45
CA LEU A 95 3.77 -11.40 14.40
C LEU A 95 3.22 -11.86 15.76
N ALA A 96 2.11 -12.60 15.76
CA ALA A 96 1.54 -13.15 16.99
C ALA A 96 2.52 -14.10 17.71
N ARG A 97 3.25 -14.94 16.96
CA ARG A 97 4.29 -15.81 17.55
C ARG A 97 5.43 -15.02 18.16
N ALA A 98 5.93 -13.98 17.48
CA ALA A 98 7.01 -13.13 17.99
C ALA A 98 6.59 -12.39 19.27
N MET A 99 5.34 -11.93 19.34
CA MET A 99 4.78 -11.33 20.56
C MET A 99 4.67 -12.34 21.70
N LEU A 100 4.23 -13.57 21.42
CA LEU A 100 4.15 -14.65 22.43
C LEU A 100 5.52 -15.16 22.88
N ALA A 101 6.55 -15.01 22.03
CA ALA A 101 7.92 -15.41 22.30
C ALA A 101 8.73 -14.33 23.03
N ASP A 102 8.11 -13.21 23.41
CA ASP A 102 8.77 -12.07 24.06
C ASP A 102 9.85 -11.39 23.18
N GLU A 103 9.75 -11.55 21.85
CA GLU A 103 10.64 -10.91 20.86
C GLU A 103 10.13 -9.53 20.41
N VAL A 104 8.83 -9.27 20.60
CA VAL A 104 8.15 -8.02 20.24
C VAL A 104 7.31 -7.58 21.42
N HIS A 105 7.56 -6.36 21.90
CA HIS A 105 6.87 -5.76 23.03
C HIS A 105 5.96 -4.60 22.63
N GLU A 106 5.11 -4.21 23.56
CA GLU A 106 4.30 -3.01 23.43
C GLU A 106 5.21 -1.77 23.34
N GLY A 107 4.95 -0.90 22.35
CA GLY A 107 5.78 0.27 22.04
C GLY A 107 6.85 0.03 20.98
N ASP A 108 7.06 -1.22 20.55
CA ASP A 108 8.06 -1.53 19.52
C ASP A 108 7.59 -1.15 18.12
N ARG A 109 8.57 -0.81 17.28
CA ARG A 109 8.38 -0.67 15.84
C ARG A 109 8.92 -1.90 15.14
N VAL A 110 8.04 -2.65 14.48
CA VAL A 110 8.41 -3.87 13.77
C VAL A 110 8.45 -3.59 12.27
N LEU A 111 9.59 -3.83 11.63
CA LEU A 111 9.72 -3.82 10.18
C LEU A 111 9.53 -5.24 9.63
N ALA A 112 8.49 -5.43 8.82
CA ALA A 112 8.23 -6.66 8.09
C ALA A 112 8.74 -6.56 6.66
N ARG A 113 9.66 -7.46 6.28
CA ARG A 113 10.23 -7.54 4.93
C ARG A 113 10.20 -8.97 4.41
N TRP A 114 10.23 -9.12 3.09
CA TRP A 114 10.39 -10.43 2.46
C TRP A 114 11.88 -10.71 2.21
N ASP A 115 12.39 -11.83 2.73
CA ASP A 115 13.72 -12.33 2.37
C ASP A 115 13.61 -13.37 1.25
N GLY A 116 13.98 -12.98 0.04
CA GLY A 116 13.97 -13.85 -1.14
C GLY A 116 14.95 -15.03 -1.05
N SER A 117 16.00 -14.96 -0.21
CA SER A 117 16.99 -16.04 -0.06
C SER A 117 16.45 -17.14 0.85
N GLN A 118 15.71 -16.78 1.88
CA GLN A 118 15.13 -17.72 2.87
C GLN A 118 13.66 -18.05 2.59
N GLN A 119 13.07 -17.42 1.58
CA GLN A 119 11.65 -17.50 1.22
C GLN A 119 10.73 -17.35 2.44
N LYS A 120 11.00 -16.35 3.29
CA LYS A 120 10.23 -16.11 4.50
C LYS A 120 10.07 -14.62 4.78
N VAL A 121 8.99 -14.29 5.50
CA VAL A 121 8.80 -12.97 6.10
C VAL A 121 9.72 -12.86 7.31
N VAL A 122 10.55 -11.81 7.32
CA VAL A 122 11.43 -11.47 8.44
C VAL A 122 10.84 -10.27 9.15
N LEU A 123 10.72 -10.39 10.48
CA LEU A 123 10.28 -9.32 11.37
C LEU A 123 11.51 -8.80 12.11
N GLU A 124 11.78 -7.51 11.99
CA GLU A 124 12.86 -6.83 12.71
C GLU A 124 12.23 -5.85 13.68
N ALA A 125 12.26 -6.18 14.97
CA ALA A 125 11.81 -5.29 16.03
C ALA A 125 12.90 -4.25 16.35
N GLN A 126 12.50 -2.99 16.38
CA GLN A 126 13.30 -1.89 16.90
C GLN A 126 12.61 -1.36 18.14
N SER A 127 13.28 -1.47 19.28
CA SER A 127 12.77 -0.96 20.55
C SER A 127 12.50 0.54 20.44
N GLY A 128 11.38 1.00 21.02
CA GLY A 128 10.98 2.41 21.00
C GLY A 128 12.07 3.39 21.45
N ALA A 129 13.03 2.96 22.27
CA ALA A 129 14.19 3.76 22.69
C ALA A 129 15.12 4.17 21.53
N ASP A 130 15.25 3.36 20.48
CA ASP A 130 16.11 3.65 19.33
C ASP A 130 15.39 4.48 18.25
N VAL A 131 14.06 4.40 18.19
CA VAL A 131 13.23 5.06 17.18
C VAL A 131 13.18 6.58 17.40
N ASP A 132 13.10 7.03 18.66
CA ASP A 132 13.16 8.45 19.05
C ASP A 132 14.49 9.12 18.69
N ALA A 133 15.59 8.36 18.70
CA ALA A 133 16.91 8.84 18.31
C ALA A 133 17.05 8.97 16.78
N ALA A 134 16.40 8.10 16.01
CA ALA A 134 16.42 8.12 14.55
C ALA A 134 15.54 9.23 13.94
N GLU A 135 14.36 9.49 14.52
CA GLU A 135 13.44 10.57 14.08
C GLU A 135 13.99 11.97 14.37
N LYS A 136 14.75 12.15 15.47
CA LYS A 136 15.48 13.39 15.75
C LYS A 136 16.59 13.65 14.71
N LYS A 137 17.28 12.62 14.24
CA LYS A 137 18.34 12.75 13.22
C LYS A 137 17.80 13.12 11.82
N SER A 138 16.62 12.62 11.44
CA SER A 138 16.00 12.93 10.14
C SER A 138 15.41 14.36 10.08
N ARG A 139 14.81 14.87 11.17
CA ARG A 139 14.36 16.28 11.26
C ARG A 139 15.51 17.29 11.21
N VAL A 140 16.66 16.98 11.83
CA VAL A 140 17.85 17.86 11.79
C VAL A 140 18.44 17.92 10.37
N LYS A 141 18.47 16.80 9.64
CA LYS A 141 19.00 16.73 8.26
C LYS A 141 18.09 17.39 7.22
N LYS A 142 16.78 17.44 7.46
CA LYS A 142 15.81 18.13 6.58
C LYS A 142 15.86 19.66 6.74
N ARG A 143 16.11 20.16 7.96
CA ARG A 143 16.31 21.59 8.24
C ARG A 143 17.62 22.13 7.64
N SER A 144 18.71 21.36 7.67
CA SER A 144 20.00 21.82 7.12
C SER A 144 20.06 21.86 5.59
N ARG A 145 19.18 21.14 4.90
CA ARG A 145 19.09 21.14 3.43
C ARG A 145 18.27 22.29 2.87
N GLN A 146 17.31 22.80 3.62
CA GLN A 146 16.43 23.91 3.19
C GLN A 146 17.06 25.30 3.42
N GLN A 147 18.17 25.39 4.15
CA GLN A 147 18.84 26.65 4.48
C GLN A 147 20.10 26.94 3.63
N ARG A 148 20.47 26.03 2.70
CA ARG A 148 21.64 26.19 1.81
C ARG A 148 21.31 26.71 0.41
N ASP A 149 20.07 26.59 -0.06
CA ASP A 149 19.65 27.07 -1.39
C ASP A 149 19.10 28.52 -1.40
N GLY A 150 19.18 29.24 -0.27
CA GLY A 150 18.58 30.57 -0.10
C GLY A 150 19.53 31.77 -0.21
N GLY A 151 20.78 31.60 -0.63
CA GLY A 151 21.76 32.70 -0.56
C GLY A 151 22.75 32.74 -1.72
N ALA A 152 22.38 33.42 -2.81
CA ALA A 152 23.27 34.27 -3.61
C ALA A 152 22.52 34.81 -4.85
N ALA A 153 22.19 36.11 -4.85
CA ALA A 153 22.42 37.06 -5.94
C ALA A 153 21.45 38.25 -5.86
N SER A 154 21.88 39.30 -5.17
CA SER A 154 21.48 40.68 -5.42
C SER A 154 22.75 41.51 -5.62
N GLU A 155 22.61 42.60 -6.40
CA GLU A 155 23.63 43.54 -6.94
C GLU A 155 24.06 43.19 -8.37
N GLY A 156 23.92 44.03 -9.39
CA GLY A 156 23.46 45.42 -9.49
C GLY A 156 24.11 46.07 -10.72
N SER A 157 23.32 46.81 -11.51
CA SER A 157 23.62 47.81 -12.58
C SER A 157 22.72 47.51 -13.79
N GLY A 158 21.87 48.40 -14.33
CA GLY A 158 21.79 49.85 -14.22
C GLY A 158 22.04 50.44 -15.62
N SER A 159 20.99 50.69 -16.40
CA SER A 159 20.75 51.98 -17.10
C SER A 159 19.62 51.89 -18.13
N SER A 160 18.68 52.84 -18.00
CA SER A 160 18.12 53.70 -19.06
C SER A 160 17.24 53.12 -20.17
N GLY A 161 16.04 53.72 -20.31
CA GLY A 161 15.30 53.71 -21.57
C GLY A 161 13.79 53.87 -21.40
N ASP A 162 13.36 55.12 -21.24
CA ASP A 162 12.08 55.74 -21.64
C ASP A 162 10.78 54.91 -21.82
N ASN A 163 9.77 55.37 -21.07
CA ASN A 163 8.31 55.33 -21.37
C ASN A 163 8.05 56.05 -22.73
N PRO A 164 6.89 55.97 -23.43
CA PRO A 164 5.54 55.75 -22.88
C PRO A 164 4.49 55.03 -23.79
N ALA A 165 3.25 55.01 -23.27
CA ALA A 165 1.96 54.97 -23.99
C ALA A 165 1.43 53.55 -24.37
N ALA A 166 0.14 53.22 -24.34
CA ALA A 166 -1.11 53.94 -24.12
C ALA A 166 -2.25 52.91 -23.81
N ALA A 167 -3.36 53.43 -23.27
CA ALA A 167 -4.78 53.02 -23.45
C ALA A 167 -5.15 51.52 -23.29
N ALA A 168 -5.93 51.15 -22.26
CA ALA A 168 -7.39 51.31 -22.17
C ALA A 168 -8.15 50.55 -23.27
N GLU A 169 -8.67 49.37 -22.93
CA GLU A 169 -10.09 48.99 -22.94
C GLU A 169 -10.29 47.62 -22.29
#